data_AF-A0A1V3PQP1-F1
#
_entry.id   AF-A0A1V3PQP1-F1
#
_cell.length_a   1.000
_cell.length_b   1.000
_cell.length_c   1.000
_cell.angle_alpha   90.00
_cell.angle_beta   90.00
_cell.angle_gamma   90.00
#
_symmetry.space_group_name_H-M   'P 1'
#
loop_
_entity.id
_entity.type
_entity.pdbx_description
1 polymer ?
#
loop_
_entity_poly.entity_id
_entity_poly.type
_entity_poly.pdbx_seq_one_letter_code
_entity_poly.pdbx_strand_id
1 'polypeptide(L)'
;MSQLPGVAVRDVAESLYIHPFMLSRWRKQAREGLIVTKGVAVDKAVAAELKELRRMKKAYEQLKLEHDLLKKAIAFTSTPRPTSSPSSVSKRTSR
;
A
#
# COMPACT_ATOMS: atom_id res chain seq x y z
N MET A 1 3.00 14.18 -16.32
CA MET A 1 3.32 13.07 -15.39
C MET A 1 2.81 13.33 -13.97
N SER A 2 3.17 14.43 -13.31
CA SER A 2 2.72 14.74 -11.92
C SER A 2 1.26 15.22 -11.77
N GLN A 3 0.59 15.58 -12.87
CA GLN A 3 -0.81 16.04 -12.89
C GLN A 3 -1.83 14.91 -13.04
N LEU A 4 -1.37 13.66 -13.21
CA LEU A 4 -2.25 12.52 -13.40
C LEU A 4 -2.94 12.11 -12.08
N PRO A 5 -4.23 11.74 -12.11
CA PRO A 5 -4.93 11.27 -10.92
C PRO A 5 -4.26 10.00 -10.35
N GLY A 6 -4.08 9.97 -9.04
CA GLY A 6 -3.45 8.85 -8.31
C GLY A 6 -1.93 8.80 -8.37
N VAL A 7 -1.25 9.86 -8.82
CA VAL A 7 0.21 9.99 -8.73
C VAL A 7 0.57 10.91 -7.56
N ALA A 8 1.31 10.39 -6.58
CA ALA A 8 1.79 11.22 -5.50
C ALA A 8 2.93 12.13 -5.97
N VAL A 9 2.92 13.39 -5.51
CA VAL A 9 3.98 14.37 -5.83
C VAL A 9 5.33 13.92 -5.29
N ARG A 10 5.34 13.21 -4.15
CA ARG A 10 6.57 12.63 -3.55
C ARG A 10 7.23 11.63 -4.49
N ASP A 11 6.49 10.62 -4.96
CA ASP A 11 7.03 9.57 -5.83
C ASP A 11 7.66 10.15 -7.10
N VAL A 12 7.02 11.15 -7.71
CA VAL A 12 7.56 11.82 -8.91
C VAL A 12 8.80 12.65 -8.57
N ALA A 13 8.78 13.36 -7.45
CA ALA A 13 9.93 14.17 -7.03
C ALA A 13 11.15 13.31 -6.70
N GLU A 14 10.95 12.16 -6.04
CA GLU A 14 11.98 11.16 -5.77
C GLU A 14 12.59 10.62 -7.07
N SER A 15 11.76 10.27 -8.07
CA SER A 15 12.25 9.78 -9.37
C SER A 15 13.06 10.82 -10.16
N LEU A 16 12.76 12.10 -9.96
CA LEU A 16 13.44 13.22 -10.59
C LEU A 16 14.61 13.74 -9.75
N TYR A 17 14.89 13.12 -8.59
CA TYR A 17 15.90 13.57 -7.63
C TYR A 17 15.77 15.05 -7.24
N ILE A 18 14.52 15.52 -7.10
CA ILE A 18 14.20 16.88 -6.67
C ILE A 18 13.39 16.85 -5.37
N HIS A 19 13.45 17.95 -4.61
CA HIS A 19 12.62 18.07 -3.42
C HIS A 19 11.12 18.20 -3.80
N PRO A 20 10.17 17.53 -3.12
CA PRO A 20 8.74 17.58 -3.44
C PRO A 20 8.15 19.00 -3.52
N PHE A 21 8.65 19.92 -2.68
CA PHE A 21 8.28 21.33 -2.71
C PHE A 21 8.56 22.00 -4.06
N MET A 22 9.70 21.68 -4.69
CA MET A 22 10.10 22.25 -5.98
C MET A 22 9.09 21.86 -7.06
N LEU A 23 8.67 20.59 -7.07
CA LEU A 23 7.68 20.11 -8.02
C LEU A 23 6.31 20.77 -7.83
N SER A 24 5.88 20.98 -6.57
CA SER A 24 4.67 21.74 -6.25
C SER A 24 4.76 23.20 -6.70
N ARG A 25 5.91 23.85 -6.49
CA ARG A 25 6.16 25.24 -6.92
C ARG A 25 6.11 25.37 -8.45
N TRP A 26 6.78 24.48 -9.17
CA TRP A 26 6.77 24.50 -10.64
C TRP A 26 5.38 24.21 -11.22
N ARG A 27 4.57 23.36 -10.58
CA ARG A 27 3.15 23.17 -10.96
C ARG A 27 2.34 24.47 -10.82
N LYS A 28 2.60 25.25 -9.77
CA LYS A 28 1.96 26.56 -9.58
C LYS A 28 2.39 27.54 -10.69
N GLN A 29 3.69 27.65 -10.92
CA GLN A 29 4.24 28.55 -11.94
C GLN A 29 3.83 28.19 -13.37
N ALA A 30 3.68 26.90 -13.68
CA ALA A 30 3.15 26.43 -14.96
C ALA A 30 1.67 26.81 -15.16
N ARG A 31 0.84 26.73 -14.11
CA ARG A 31 -0.58 27.18 -14.17
C ARG A 31 -0.70 28.70 -14.31
N GLU A 32 0.22 29.43 -13.70
CA GLU A 32 0.28 30.90 -13.76
C GLU A 32 0.93 31.41 -15.06
N GLY A 33 1.39 30.52 -15.95
CA GLY A 33 2.00 30.89 -17.23
C GLY A 33 3.42 31.45 -17.12
N LEU A 34 4.04 31.42 -15.93
CA LEU A 34 5.43 31.87 -15.72
C LEU A 34 6.46 30.93 -16.36
N ILE A 35 6.10 29.66 -16.60
CA ILE A 35 6.97 28.66 -17.20
C ILE A 35 6.28 28.08 -18.42
N VAL A 36 6.96 28.11 -19.56
CA VAL A 36 6.47 27.53 -20.81
C VAL A 36 6.55 26.01 -20.72
N THR A 37 5.41 25.35 -20.52
CA THR A 37 5.33 23.89 -20.61
C THR A 37 5.07 23.49 -22.05
N LYS A 38 6.14 23.13 -22.79
CA LYS A 38 5.94 22.33 -24.01
C LYS A 38 5.38 20.98 -23.55
N GLY A 39 4.13 20.70 -23.91
CA GLY A 39 3.45 19.47 -23.51
C GLY A 39 4.23 18.26 -24.02
N VAL A 40 4.81 17.49 -23.11
CA VAL A 40 5.33 16.16 -23.45
C VAL A 40 4.12 15.26 -23.59
N ALA A 41 3.77 14.94 -24.84
CA ALA A 41 2.74 13.96 -25.13
C ALA A 41 3.22 12.61 -24.59
N VAL A 42 2.56 12.12 -23.56
CA VAL A 42 2.78 10.76 -23.07
C VAL A 42 2.04 9.85 -24.05
N ASP A 43 2.76 8.89 -24.59
CA ASP A 43 2.16 7.92 -25.51
C ASP A 43 0.96 7.23 -24.84
N LYS A 44 -0.16 7.19 -25.56
CA LYS A 44 -1.43 6.64 -25.06
C LYS A 44 -1.27 5.14 -24.73
N ALA A 45 -0.39 4.44 -25.44
CA ALA A 45 -0.06 3.05 -25.15
C ALA A 45 0.59 2.90 -23.76
N VAL A 46 1.61 3.71 -23.47
CA VAL A 46 2.29 3.74 -22.17
C VAL A 46 1.34 4.10 -21.04
N ALA A 47 0.40 5.02 -21.27
CA ALA A 47 -0.61 5.38 -20.28
C ALA A 47 -1.57 4.22 -19.95
N ALA A 48 -1.92 3.39 -20.94
CA ALA A 48 -2.76 2.21 -20.74
C ALA A 48 -2.02 1.12 -19.96
N GLU A 49 -0.76 0.84 -20.29
CA GLU A 49 0.09 -0.11 -19.56
C GLU A 49 0.26 0.29 -18.09
N LEU A 50 0.52 1.57 -17.82
CA LEU A 50 0.62 2.08 -16.45
C LEU A 50 -0.68 1.90 -15.65
N LYS A 51 -1.84 1.96 -16.31
CA LYS A 51 -3.14 1.73 -15.65
C LYS A 51 -3.31 0.26 -15.27
N GLU A 52 -2.95 -0.65 -16.16
CA GLU A 52 -2.99 -2.10 -15.89
C GLU A 52 -2.00 -2.49 -14.79
N LEU A 53 -0.77 -1.97 -14.82
CA LEU A 53 0.21 -2.21 -13.75
C LEU A 53 -0.31 -1.76 -12.37
N ARG A 54 -1.01 -0.62 -12.29
CA ARG A 54 -1.62 -0.15 -11.03
C ARG A 54 -2.74 -1.08 -10.56
N ARG A 55 -3.55 -1.61 -11.47
CA ARG A 55 -4.62 -2.57 -11.14
C ARG A 55 -4.00 -3.87 -10.60
N MET A 56 -3.00 -4.40 -11.28
CA MET A 56 -2.28 -5.60 -10.87
C MET A 56 -1.62 -5.43 -9.50
N LYS A 57 -0.97 -4.29 -9.24
CA LYS A 57 -0.33 -4.02 -7.94
C LYS A 57 -1.35 -4.04 -6.79
N LYS A 58 -2.51 -3.39 -6.96
CA LYS A 58 -3.58 -3.39 -5.94
C LYS A 58 -4.13 -4.80 -5.69
N ALA A 59 -4.39 -5.56 -6.75
CA ALA A 59 -4.87 -6.93 -6.62
C ALA A 59 -3.85 -7.82 -5.91
N TYR A 60 -2.55 -7.65 -6.20
CA TYR A 60 -1.48 -8.37 -5.53
C TYR A 60 -1.39 -8.04 -4.04
N GLU A 61 -1.48 -6.76 -3.66
CA GLU A 61 -1.50 -6.34 -2.26
C GLU A 61 -2.68 -6.92 -1.49
N GLN A 62 -3.88 -6.90 -2.10
CA GLN A 62 -5.07 -7.53 -1.51
C GLN A 62 -4.88 -9.04 -1.33
N LEU A 63 -4.43 -9.74 -2.36
CA LEU A 63 -4.21 -11.18 -2.32
C LEU A 63 -3.18 -11.57 -1.25
N LYS A 64 -2.13 -10.76 -1.07
CA LYS A 64 -1.13 -10.97 -0.03
C LYS A 64 -1.74 -10.89 1.37
N LEU A 65 -2.61 -9.92 1.62
CA LEU A 65 -3.31 -9.78 2.90
C LEU A 65 -4.25 -10.96 3.16
N GLU A 66 -5.03 -11.37 2.16
CA GLU A 66 -5.93 -12.52 2.27
C GLU A 66 -5.15 -13.80 2.57
N HIS A 67 -4.06 -14.03 1.87
CA HIS A 67 -3.19 -15.18 2.08
C HIS A 67 -2.53 -15.19 3.47
N ASP A 68 -2.04 -14.04 3.94
CA ASP A 68 -1.48 -13.92 5.28
C ASP A 68 -2.53 -14.18 6.37
N LEU A 69 -3.78 -13.73 6.15
CA LEU A 69 -4.90 -14.03 7.05
C LEU A 69 -5.23 -15.52 7.07
N LEU A 70 -5.31 -16.16 5.91
CA LEU A 70 -5.57 -17.60 5.80
C LEU A 70 -4.47 -18.42 6.48
N LYS A 71 -3.20 -18.04 6.30
CA LYS A 71 -2.07 -18.68 7.00
C LYS A 71 -2.20 -18.59 8.51
N LYS A 72 -2.58 -17.42 9.05
CA LYS A 72 -2.82 -17.24 10.49
C LYS A 72 -3.99 -18.09 10.99
N ALA A 73 -5.06 -18.19 10.21
CA ALA A 73 -6.22 -19.02 10.55
C ALA A 73 -5.85 -20.51 10.59
N ILE A 74 -5.11 -21.01 9.60
CA ILE A 74 -4.60 -22.38 9.58
C ILE A 74 -3.67 -22.64 10.78
N ALA A 75 -2.76 -21.72 11.07
CA ALA A 75 -1.88 -21.83 12.24
C ALA A 75 -2.71 -21.94 13.53
N PHE A 76 -3.73 -21.10 13.69
CA PHE A 76 -4.61 -21.11 14.86
C PHE A 76 -5.43 -22.41 15.00
N THR A 77 -5.94 -22.98 13.91
CA THR A 77 -6.74 -24.21 13.96
C THR A 77 -5.88 -25.47 14.05
N SER A 78 -4.65 -25.44 13.53
CA SER A 78 -3.71 -26.56 13.56
C SER A 78 -2.97 -26.70 14.89
N THR A 79 -2.87 -25.64 15.71
CA THR A 79 -2.29 -25.76 17.05
C THR A 79 -3.17 -26.64 17.95
N PRO A 80 -2.63 -27.71 18.56
CA PRO A 80 -3.38 -28.51 19.51
C PRO A 80 -3.89 -27.63 20.66
N ARG A 81 -5.20 -27.72 20.96
CA ARG A 81 -5.74 -27.11 22.18
C ARG A 81 -4.93 -27.63 23.37
N PRO A 82 -4.40 -26.77 24.26
CA PRO A 82 -3.81 -27.26 25.50
C PRO A 82 -4.88 -28.10 26.20
N THR A 83 -4.59 -29.39 26.35
CA THR A 83 -5.46 -30.36 27.00
C THR A 83 -5.80 -29.84 28.39
N SER A 84 -7.07 -29.50 28.60
CA SER A 84 -7.79 -29.29 29.87
C SER A 84 -6.94 -28.87 31.08
N SER A 85 -7.19 -27.67 31.61
CA SER A 85 -6.72 -27.24 32.93
C SER A 85 -6.98 -28.32 33.99
N PRO A 86 -6.00 -28.63 34.87
CA PRO A 86 -6.23 -29.58 35.96
C PRO A 86 -7.32 -29.02 36.86
N SER A 87 -8.39 -29.78 37.05
CA SER A 87 -9.46 -29.43 37.98
C SER A 87 -8.87 -29.27 39.38
N SER A 88 -9.10 -28.11 39.99
CA SER A 88 -8.67 -27.84 41.37
C SER A 88 -9.49 -28.70 42.33
N VAL A 89 -8.94 -29.82 42.76
CA VAL A 89 -9.47 -30.58 43.91
C VAL A 89 -9.23 -29.75 45.16
N SER A 90 -10.28 -29.07 45.62
CA SER A 90 -10.30 -28.39 46.91
C SER A 90 -10.29 -29.45 48.03
N LYS A 91 -9.12 -29.67 48.64
CA LYS A 91 -9.03 -30.48 49.86
C LYS A 91 -9.61 -29.68 51.02
N ARG A 92 -10.85 -29.99 51.41
CA ARG A 92 -11.42 -29.59 52.71
C ARG A 92 -10.50 -30.07 53.82
N THR A 93 -9.87 -29.15 54.53
CA THR A 93 -9.14 -29.44 55.75
C THR A 93 -10.14 -29.36 56.91
N SER A 94 -10.47 -30.50 57.51
CA SER A 94 -11.17 -30.54 58.79
C SER A 94 -10.14 -30.62 59.92
N ARG A 95 -10.11 -29.64 60.82
CA ARG A 95 -9.70 -29.84 62.21
C ARG A 95 -10.28 -28.75 63.10
#